data_AF-A0A9Q7B6J2-F1
#
_entry.id   AF-A0A9Q7B6J2-F1
#
_cell.length_a   1.000
_cell.length_b   1.000
_cell.length_c   1.000
_cell.angle_alpha   90.00
_cell.angle_beta   90.00
_cell.angle_gamma   90.00
#
_symmetry.space_group_name_H-M   'P 1'
#
loop_
_entity.id
_entity.type
_entity.pdbx_description
1 polymer ?
#
loop_
_entity_poly.entity_id
_entity_poly.type
_entity_poly.pdbx_seq_one_letter_code
_entity_poly.pdbx_strand_id
1 'polypeptide(L)'
;MTADLDQAMTEFVRTAAMHVLEIDAEDRDDYINGLHESWVSIGLQSGMDDAAAHENADLLADSTREMVSAIEKSGGAGGGTA
;
A
#
# COMPACT_ATOMS: atom_id res chain seq x y z
N MET A 1 -11.35 20.81 4.89
CA MET A 1 -11.56 19.50 5.54
C MET A 1 -10.98 18.34 4.73
N THR A 2 -10.23 18.60 3.64
CA THR A 2 -9.70 17.57 2.74
C THR A 2 -8.21 17.27 2.97
N ALA A 3 -7.40 18.28 3.31
CA ALA A 3 -5.95 18.10 3.48
C ALA A 3 -5.55 17.12 4.59
N ASP A 4 -6.26 17.11 5.73
CA ASP A 4 -5.94 16.22 6.85
C ASP A 4 -6.22 14.74 6.51
N LEU A 5 -7.29 14.49 5.74
CA LEU A 5 -7.64 13.15 5.27
C LEU A 5 -6.66 12.67 4.20
N ASP A 6 -6.32 13.52 3.24
CA ASP A 6 -5.34 13.19 2.20
C ASP A 6 -3.96 12.91 2.82
N GLN A 7 -3.56 13.67 3.85
CA GLN A 7 -2.33 13.40 4.60
C GLN A 7 -2.40 12.06 5.34
N ALA A 8 -3.50 11.77 6.04
CA ALA A 8 -3.66 10.50 6.74
C ALA A 8 -3.60 9.30 5.80
N MET A 9 -4.24 9.38 4.62
CA MET A 9 -4.18 8.34 3.59
C MET A 9 -2.77 8.16 3.04
N THR A 10 -2.04 9.26 2.83
CA THR A 10 -0.65 9.22 2.38
C THR A 10 0.24 8.54 3.42
N GLU A 11 0.11 8.89 4.70
CA GLU A 11 0.87 8.28 5.81
C GLU A 11 0.53 6.79 5.98
N PHE A 12 -0.74 6.43 5.79
CA PHE A 12 -1.20 5.04 5.81
C PHE A 12 -0.53 4.21 4.71
N VAL A 13 -0.62 4.64 3.44
CA VAL A 13 0.00 3.95 2.30
C VAL A 13 1.51 3.85 2.48
N ARG A 14 2.15 4.90 3.00
CA ARG A 14 3.58 4.92 3.29
C ARG A 14 3.99 3.91 4.35
N THR A 15 3.20 3.80 5.40
CA THR A 15 3.44 2.82 6.47
C THR A 15 3.29 1.39 5.94
N ALA A 16 2.25 1.12 5.17
CA ALA A 16 2.08 -0.17 4.50
C ALA A 16 3.27 -0.50 3.58
N ALA A 17 3.71 0.45 2.75
CA ALA A 17 4.85 0.27 1.86
C ALA A 17 6.16 0.00 2.62
N MET A 18 6.40 0.67 3.75
CA MET A 18 7.56 0.41 4.59
C MET A 18 7.54 -1.02 5.16
N HIS A 19 6.38 -1.52 5.61
CA HIS A 19 6.26 -2.91 6.06
C HIS A 19 6.42 -3.92 4.92
N VAL A 20 5.90 -3.64 3.74
CA VAL A 20 6.13 -4.50 2.55
C VAL A 20 7.63 -4.61 2.25
N LEU A 21 8.39 -3.52 2.39
CA LEU A 21 9.84 -3.54 2.16
C LEU A 21 10.62 -4.38 3.17
N GLU A 22 10.06 -4.66 4.35
CA GLU A 22 10.63 -5.58 5.34
C GLU A 22 10.49 -7.05 4.91
N ILE A 23 9.61 -7.33 3.93
CA ILE A 23 9.40 -8.66 3.35
C ILE A 23 10.37 -8.89 2.20
N ASP A 24 10.78 -10.15 2.02
CA ASP A 24 11.60 -10.59 0.89
C ASP A 24 10.93 -10.25 -0.44
N ALA A 25 11.70 -9.78 -1.41
CA ALA A 25 11.19 -9.20 -2.64
C ALA A 25 10.27 -10.15 -3.45
N GLU A 26 10.50 -11.45 -3.36
CA GLU A 26 9.68 -12.48 -4.03
C GLU A 26 8.31 -12.68 -3.40
N ASP A 27 8.14 -12.36 -2.11
CA ASP A 27 6.90 -12.58 -1.34
C ASP A 27 6.05 -11.29 -1.18
N ARG A 28 6.55 -10.15 -1.66
CA ARG A 28 5.89 -8.84 -1.46
C ARG A 28 4.52 -8.75 -2.11
N ASP A 29 4.37 -9.28 -3.32
CA ASP A 29 3.09 -9.23 -4.03
C ASP A 29 2.03 -10.06 -3.29
N ASP A 30 2.41 -11.21 -2.75
CA ASP A 30 1.53 -12.03 -1.91
C ASP A 30 1.15 -11.30 -0.62
N TYR A 31 2.10 -10.60 0.01
CA TYR A 31 1.81 -9.77 1.19
C TYR A 31 0.85 -8.62 0.87
N ILE A 32 1.03 -7.92 -0.26
CA ILE A 32 0.12 -6.85 -0.70
C ILE A 32 -1.27 -7.42 -1.01
N ASN A 33 -1.37 -8.60 -1.61
CA ASN A 33 -2.66 -9.27 -1.85
C ASN A 33 -3.38 -9.59 -0.52
N GLY A 34 -2.63 -10.01 0.52
CA GLY A 34 -3.20 -10.19 1.87
C GLY A 34 -3.66 -8.89 2.53
N LEU A 35 -2.94 -7.78 2.31
CA LEU A 35 -3.39 -6.44 2.72
C LEU A 35 -4.67 -6.03 1.99
N HIS A 36 -4.74 -6.25 0.68
CA HIS A 36 -5.93 -5.99 -0.12
C HIS A 36 -7.15 -6.71 0.46
N GLU A 37 -7.09 -8.02 0.71
CA GLU A 37 -8.19 -8.78 1.31
C GLU A 37 -8.60 -8.23 2.68
N SER A 38 -7.61 -7.83 3.50
CA SER A 38 -7.86 -7.21 4.79
C SER A 38 -8.60 -5.87 4.67
N TRP A 39 -8.23 -5.04 3.68
CA TRP A 39 -8.88 -3.76 3.43
C TRP A 39 -10.29 -3.91 2.88
N VAL A 40 -10.53 -4.88 1.99
CA VAL A 40 -11.89 -5.25 1.56
C VAL A 40 -12.74 -5.61 2.76
N SER A 41 -12.24 -6.48 3.65
CA SER A 41 -12.95 -6.87 4.87
C SER A 41 -13.27 -5.67 5.76
N ILE A 42 -12.36 -4.72 5.93
CA ILE A 42 -12.59 -3.49 6.70
C ILE A 42 -13.67 -2.62 6.04
N GLY A 43 -13.63 -2.46 4.72
CA GLY A 43 -14.65 -1.72 3.96
C GLY A 43 -16.04 -2.30 4.14
N LEU A 44 -16.18 -3.62 3.99
CA LEU A 44 -17.43 -4.35 4.20
C LEU A 44 -17.95 -4.20 5.64
N GLN A 45 -17.07 -4.33 6.65
CA GLN A 45 -17.44 -4.12 8.06
C GLN A 45 -17.87 -2.69 8.37
N SER A 46 -17.39 -1.73 7.59
CA SER A 46 -17.74 -0.31 7.68
C SER A 46 -19.06 0.02 6.96
N GLY A 47 -19.70 -0.98 6.34
CA GLY A 47 -20.98 -0.83 5.63
C GLY A 47 -20.85 -0.39 4.17
N MET A 48 -19.64 -0.46 3.59
CA MET A 48 -19.46 -0.29 2.15
C MET A 48 -20.07 -1.48 1.40
N ASP A 49 -20.57 -1.25 0.19
CA ASP A 49 -20.92 -2.36 -0.69
C ASP A 49 -19.67 -3.08 -1.20
N ASP A 50 -19.88 -4.30 -1.70
CA ASP A 50 -18.80 -5.19 -2.15
C ASP A 50 -17.95 -4.58 -3.26
N ALA A 51 -18.57 -3.94 -4.25
CA ALA A 51 -17.86 -3.33 -5.36
C ALA A 51 -17.03 -2.14 -4.89
N ALA A 52 -17.60 -1.27 -4.04
CA ALA A 52 -16.86 -0.14 -3.48
C ALA A 52 -15.72 -0.58 -2.56
N ALA A 53 -15.90 -1.63 -1.75
CA ALA A 53 -14.85 -2.16 -0.89
C ALA A 53 -13.67 -2.69 -1.69
N HIS A 54 -13.95 -3.45 -2.76
CA HIS A 54 -12.93 -3.92 -3.70
C HIS A 54 -12.22 -2.78 -4.43
N GLU A 55 -12.97 -1.83 -5.00
CA GLU A 55 -12.38 -0.70 -5.72
C GLU A 55 -11.44 0.13 -4.82
N ASN A 56 -11.83 0.39 -3.57
CA ASN A 56 -10.97 1.12 -2.64
C ASN A 56 -9.74 0.31 -2.20
N ALA A 57 -9.89 -1.00 -1.99
CA ALA A 57 -8.76 -1.86 -1.66
C ALA A 57 -7.78 -1.97 -2.84
N ASP A 58 -8.26 -2.03 -4.08
CA ASP A 58 -7.44 -2.02 -5.29
C ASP A 58 -6.61 -0.74 -5.37
N LEU A 59 -7.25 0.43 -5.19
CA LEU A 59 -6.56 1.72 -5.19
C LEU A 59 -5.48 1.81 -4.11
N LEU A 60 -5.75 1.30 -2.91
CA LEU A 60 -4.78 1.25 -1.83
C LEU A 60 -3.62 0.31 -2.15
N ALA A 61 -3.89 -0.87 -2.70
CA ALA A 61 -2.89 -1.87 -3.05
C ALA A 61 -1.96 -1.35 -4.14
N ASP A 62 -2.52 -0.74 -5.18
CA ASP A 62 -1.75 -0.12 -6.25
C ASP A 62 -0.90 1.04 -5.75
N SER A 63 -1.47 1.92 -4.91
CA SER A 63 -0.71 3.01 -4.28
C SER A 63 0.44 2.49 -3.42
N THR A 64 0.24 1.39 -2.70
CA THR A 64 1.30 0.73 -1.93
C THR A 64 2.38 0.15 -2.85
N ARG A 65 2.03 -0.54 -3.94
CA ARG A 65 3.00 -1.06 -4.94
C ARG A 65 3.84 0.06 -5.54
N GLU A 66 3.19 1.15 -5.94
CA GLU A 66 3.86 2.32 -6.50
C GLU A 66 4.82 2.95 -5.48
N MET A 67 4.40 3.07 -4.22
CA MET A 67 5.23 3.64 -3.17
C MET A 67 6.41 2.75 -2.79
N VAL A 68 6.23 1.43 -2.72
CA VAL A 68 7.33 0.46 -2.58
C VAL A 68 8.34 0.67 -3.71
N SER A 69 7.87 0.65 -4.97
CA SER A 69 8.72 0.87 -6.15
C SER A 69 9.44 2.22 -6.11
N ALA A 70 8.78 3.28 -5.66
CA ALA A 70 9.37 4.61 -5.53
C ALA A 70 10.45 4.65 -4.44
N ILE A 71 10.20 4.01 -3.29
CA ILE A 71 11.18 3.92 -2.21
C ILE A 71 12.41 3.12 -2.68
N GLU A 72 12.23 1.99 -3.34
CA GLU A 72 13.33 1.19 -3.88
C GLU A 72 14.16 1.97 -4.91
N LYS A 73 13.52 2.70 -5.82
CA LYS A 73 14.22 3.59 -6.76
C LYS A 73 14.98 4.70 -6.04
N SER A 74 14.40 5.26 -4.98
CA SER A 74 15.04 6.31 -4.19
C SER A 74 16.21 5.80 -3.33
N GLY A 75 16.12 4.57 -2.80
CA GLY A 75 17.18 3.89 -2.07
C GLY A 75 18.27 3.30 -2.98
N GLY A 76 17.90 2.93 -4.21
CA GLY A 76 18.80 2.39 -5.24
C GLY A 76 19.79 3.41 -5.84
N ALA A 77 19.57 4.71 -5.64
CA ALA A 77 20.54 5.74 -6.01
C ALA A 77 21.76 5.81 -5.05
N GLY A 78 21.75 5.08 -3.94
CA GLY A 78 22.86 5.00 -2.97
C GLY A 78 23.75 3.76 -3.08
N GLY A 79 23.43 2.83 -3.98
CA GLY A 79 24.14 1.55 -4.15
C GLY A 79 25.25 1.59 -5.20
N GLY A 80 26.06 2.65 -5.24
CA GLY A 80 27.27 2.68 -6.04
C GLY A 80 28.33 1.76 -5.45
N THR A 81 28.36 0.50 -5.89
CA THR A 81 29.55 -0.34 -5.79
C THR A 81 30.23 -0.38 -7.15
N ALA A 82 31.34 0.34 -7.28
CA ALA A 82 32.49 0.02 -8.13
C ALA A 82 33.65 0.95 -7.77
#